data_AF-W2HQE2-F1
#
_entry.id   AF-W2HQE2-F1
#
_cell.length_a   1.000
_cell.length_b   1.000
_cell.length_c   1.000
_cell.angle_alpha   90.00
_cell.angle_beta   90.00
_cell.angle_gamma   90.00
#
_symmetry.space_group_name_H-M   'P 1'
#
loop_
_entity.id
_entity.type
_entity.pdbx_description
1 polymer ?
#
loop_
_entity_poly.entity_id
_entity_poly.type
_entity_poly.pdbx_seq_one_letter_code
_entity_poly.pdbx_strand_id
1 'polypeptide(L)'
;MKPRKYTLLQDETTHIGFIAQEIKQVCPIPVSGDPNSPLHPETGLPPDPMGIDLASLTAVLCKAIQEQNALITALQTQMQDAIARIGNLERKTKLMPAL
;
A
#
# COMPACT_ATOMS: atom_id res chain seq x y z
N MET A 1 0.96 4.63 1.01
CA MET A 1 2.45 4.79 0.94
C MET A 1 2.78 5.64 -0.27
N LYS A 2 3.80 6.53 -0.19
CA LYS A 2 4.14 7.48 -1.27
C LYS A 2 5.62 7.32 -1.67
N PRO A 3 5.95 6.61 -2.75
CA PRO A 3 7.33 6.56 -3.24
C PRO A 3 7.81 7.95 -3.64
N ARG A 4 9.06 8.27 -3.32
CA ARG A 4 9.72 9.54 -3.64
C ARG A 4 11.05 9.24 -4.33
N LYS A 5 11.42 10.11 -5.26
CA LYS A 5 12.81 10.24 -5.71
C LYS A 5 13.49 11.25 -4.79
N TYR A 6 14.60 10.90 -4.18
CA TYR A 6 15.35 11.79 -3.29
C TYR A 6 16.86 11.60 -3.46
N THR A 7 17.62 12.62 -3.10
CA THR A 7 19.07 12.62 -3.12
C THR A 7 19.56 12.62 -1.68
N LEU A 8 20.46 11.70 -1.34
CA LEU A 8 21.07 11.66 -0.02
C LEU A 8 22.05 12.83 0.12
N LEU A 9 21.99 13.54 1.24
CA LEU A 9 22.89 14.67 1.51
C LEU A 9 24.34 14.22 1.74
N GLN A 10 24.55 12.97 2.15
CA GLN A 10 25.86 12.46 2.53
C GLN A 10 26.76 12.16 1.31
N ASP A 11 26.19 11.64 0.22
CA ASP A 11 26.96 11.15 -0.93
C ASP A 11 26.38 11.59 -2.28
N GLU A 12 25.36 12.45 -2.27
CA GLU A 12 24.65 12.95 -3.46
C GLU A 12 24.03 11.86 -4.35
N THR A 13 23.90 10.64 -3.84
CA THR A 13 23.29 9.54 -4.58
C THR A 13 21.78 9.70 -4.65
N THR A 14 21.22 9.41 -5.83
CA THR A 14 19.79 9.48 -6.07
C THR A 14 19.15 8.11 -5.87
N HIS A 15 18.12 8.07 -5.03
CA HIS A 15 17.37 6.86 -4.71
C HIS A 15 15.88 7.05 -5.01
N ILE A 16 15.18 5.93 -5.21
CA ILE A 16 13.72 5.87 -5.22
C ILE A 16 13.31 4.99 -4.04
N GLY A 17 12.55 5.55 -3.12
CA GLY A 17 12.18 4.86 -1.89
C GLY A 17 11.04 5.56 -1.17
N PHE A 18 10.93 5.28 0.13
CA PHE A 18 9.90 5.87 0.98
C PHE A 18 10.52 6.67 2.11
N ILE A 19 9.78 7.66 2.60
CA ILE A 19 10.15 8.41 3.78
C ILE A 19 9.64 7.67 5.01
N ALA A 20 10.54 7.30 5.93
CA ALA A 20 10.22 6.46 7.09
C ALA A 20 9.10 7.05 7.98
N GLN A 21 9.11 8.36 8.16
CA GLN A 21 8.09 9.11 8.90
C GLN A 21 6.71 8.99 8.25
N GLU A 22 6.64 9.04 6.91
CA GLU A 22 5.39 8.85 6.17
C GLU A 22 4.92 7.39 6.24
N ILE A 23 5.84 6.42 6.19
CA ILE A 23 5.51 4.99 6.31
C ILE A 23 4.99 4.66 7.70
N LYS A 24 5.56 5.22 8.77
CA LYS A 24 5.12 4.95 10.16
C LYS A 24 3.63 5.21 10.35
N GLN A 25 3.07 6.22 9.67
CA GLN A 25 1.66 6.59 9.76
C GLN A 25 0.71 5.59 9.09
N VAL A 26 1.18 4.80 8.12
CA VAL A 26 0.34 3.89 7.32
C VAL A 26 0.69 2.42 7.49
N CYS A 27 1.94 2.10 7.84
CA CYS A 27 2.45 0.77 8.08
C CYS A 27 3.64 0.86 9.07
N PRO A 28 3.38 0.82 10.38
CA PRO A 28 4.41 1.05 11.38
C PRO A 28 5.36 -0.13 11.59
N ILE A 29 5.00 -1.32 11.11
CA ILE A 29 5.72 -2.59 11.31
C ILE A 29 7.18 -2.53 10.81
N PRO A 30 7.46 -2.11 9.56
CA PRO A 30 8.83 -2.05 9.05
C PRO A 30 9.61 -0.80 9.51
N VAL A 31 9.08 0.03 10.42
CA VAL A 31 9.71 1.31 10.79
C VAL A 31 10.14 1.32 12.25
N SER A 32 11.45 1.50 12.46
CA SER A 32 12.11 1.62 13.76
C SER A 32 12.95 2.90 13.83
N GLY A 33 13.50 3.18 15.02
CA GLY A 33 14.34 4.33 15.30
C GLY A 33 13.58 5.61 15.60
N ASP A 34 14.33 6.68 15.88
CA ASP A 34 13.82 7.99 16.28
C ASP A 34 14.16 9.07 15.23
N PRO A 35 13.17 9.81 14.70
CA PRO A 35 13.44 10.90 13.76
C PRO A 35 14.21 12.06 14.40
N ASN A 36 14.22 12.15 15.74
CA ASN A 36 14.90 13.19 16.51
C ASN A 36 16.12 12.63 17.27
N SER A 37 16.63 11.45 16.89
CA SER A 37 17.82 10.87 17.51
C SER A 37 18.96 11.89 17.49
N PRO A 38 19.55 12.25 18.65
CA PRO A 38 20.58 13.28 18.72
C PRO A 38 21.85 12.82 18.00
N LEU A 39 22.64 13.74 17.45
CA LEU A 39 23.90 13.39 16.82
C LEU A 39 24.92 12.95 17.88
N HIS A 40 25.61 11.84 17.63
CA HIS A 40 26.70 11.39 18.49
C HIS A 40 27.88 12.38 18.40
N PRO A 41 28.45 12.85 19.53
CA PRO A 41 29.45 13.93 19.54
C PRO A 41 30.69 13.66 18.68
N GLU A 42 31.13 12.41 18.61
CA GLU A 42 32.38 12.03 17.92
C GLU A 42 32.18 11.65 16.45
N THR A 43 31.03 11.07 16.10
CA THR A 43 30.78 10.53 14.75
C THR A 43 29.89 11.43 13.93
N GLY A 44 29.17 12.37 14.56
CA GLY A 44 28.19 13.24 13.90
C GLY A 44 26.98 12.49 13.35
N LEU A 45 26.82 11.20 13.66
CA LEU A 45 25.72 10.36 13.21
C LEU A 45 24.73 10.11 14.35
N PRO A 46 23.42 10.05 14.06
CA PRO A 46 22.44 9.63 15.05
C PRO A 46 22.71 8.16 15.46
N PRO A 47 22.70 7.81 16.76
CA PRO A 47 22.86 6.43 17.20
C PRO A 47 21.65 5.55 16.84
N ASP A 48 20.46 6.13 16.70
CA ASP A 48 19.22 5.40 16.36
C ASP A 48 18.41 6.13 15.26
N PRO A 49 18.93 6.21 14.02
CA PRO A 49 18.21 6.88 12.94
C PRO A 49 16.91 6.16 12.62
N MET A 50 15.83 6.94 12.42
CA MET A 50 14.59 6.36 11.90
C MET A 50 14.81 5.77 10.50
N GLY A 51 14.47 4.49 10.35
CA GLY A 51 14.72 3.71 9.14
C GLY A 51 13.58 2.79 8.77
N ILE A 52 13.66 2.23 7.56
CA ILE A 52 12.72 1.24 7.04
C ILE A 52 13.45 -0.07 6.84
N ASP A 53 13.00 -1.13 7.50
CA ASP A 53 13.40 -2.50 7.17
C ASP A 53 12.66 -2.94 5.89
N LEU A 54 13.41 -2.95 4.78
CA LEU A 54 12.89 -3.33 3.47
C LEU A 54 12.48 -4.80 3.40
N ALA A 55 13.09 -5.70 4.19
CA ALA A 55 12.71 -7.11 4.20
C ALA A 55 11.31 -7.28 4.81
N SER A 56 11.07 -6.68 5.97
CA SER A 56 9.75 -6.62 6.59
C SER A 56 8.72 -5.92 5.72
N LEU A 57 9.08 -4.78 5.09
CA LEU A 57 8.18 -4.07 4.18
C LEU A 57 7.78 -4.94 2.99
N THR A 58 8.72 -5.69 2.41
CA THR A 58 8.45 -6.59 1.28
C THR A 58 7.41 -7.64 1.64
N ALA A 59 7.53 -8.28 2.81
CA ALA A 59 6.56 -9.27 3.27
C ALA A 59 5.15 -8.67 3.44
N VAL A 60 5.05 -7.46 4.01
CA VAL A 60 3.77 -6.76 4.15
C VAL A 60 3.17 -6.41 2.79
N LEU A 61 3.99 -5.93 1.84
CA LEU A 61 3.53 -5.60 0.49
C LEU A 61 3.06 -6.84 -0.28
N CYS A 62 3.76 -7.98 -0.17
CA CYS A 62 3.32 -9.23 -0.78
C CYS A 62 1.94 -9.65 -0.26
N LYS A 63 1.72 -9.59 1.06
CA LYS A 63 0.42 -9.88 1.66
C LYS A 63 -0.65 -8.90 1.18
N ALA A 64 -0.36 -7.61 1.15
CA ALA A 64 -1.29 -6.58 0.69
C ALA A 64 -1.71 -6.79 -0.79
N ILE A 65 -0.79 -7.25 -1.64
CA ILE A 65 -1.09 -7.59 -3.05
C ILE A 65 -2.00 -8.81 -3.12
N GLN A 66 -1.73 -9.86 -2.33
CA GLN A 66 -2.57 -11.06 -2.29
C GLN A 66 -4.00 -10.75 -1.85
N GLU A 67 -4.16 -9.95 -0.80
CA GLU A 67 -5.47 -9.51 -0.30
C GLU A 67 -6.20 -8.64 -1.33
N GLN A 68 -5.50 -7.71 -1.98
CA GLN A 68 -6.08 -6.90 -3.06
C GLN A 68 -6.56 -7.76 -4.23
N ASN A 69 -5.78 -8.75 -4.66
CA ASN A 69 -6.18 -9.67 -5.73
C ASN A 69 -7.43 -10.47 -5.35
N ALA A 70 -7.51 -10.96 -4.11
CA ALA A 70 -8.70 -11.66 -3.63
C ALA A 70 -9.95 -10.77 -3.63
N LEU A 71 -9.82 -9.51 -3.19
CA LEU A 71 -10.90 -8.52 -3.23
C LEU A 71 -11.33 -8.20 -4.67
N ILE A 72 -10.38 -8.02 -5.59
CA ILE A 72 -10.67 -7.78 -7.01
C ILE A 72 -11.47 -8.94 -7.59
N THR A 73 -11.03 -10.19 -7.35
CA THR A 73 -11.76 -11.37 -7.82
C THR A 73 -13.17 -11.44 -7.24
N ALA A 74 -13.32 -11.19 -5.93
CA ALA A 74 -14.64 -11.19 -5.29
C ALA A 74 -15.58 -10.12 -5.88
N LEU A 75 -15.07 -8.90 -6.12
CA LEU A 75 -15.84 -7.81 -6.73
C LEU A 75 -16.22 -8.12 -8.19
N GLN A 76 -15.30 -8.72 -8.95
CA GLN A 76 -15.58 -9.16 -10.32
C GLN A 76 -16.69 -10.22 -10.37
N THR A 77 -16.68 -11.19 -9.46
CA THR A 77 -17.74 -12.19 -9.35
C THR A 77 -19.09 -11.54 -9.00
N GLN A 78 -19.12 -10.67 -7.99
CA GLN A 78 -20.34 -9.95 -7.61
C GLN A 78 -20.92 -9.12 -8.77
N MET A 79 -20.06 -8.47 -9.54
CA MET A 79 -20.47 -7.70 -10.71
C MET A 79 -21.08 -8.59 -11.81
N GLN A 80 -20.48 -9.75 -12.09
CA GLN A 80 -21.01 -10.71 -13.06
C GLN A 80 -22.37 -11.26 -12.63
N ASP A 81 -22.53 -11.61 -11.35
CA ASP A 81 -23.79 -12.08 -10.79
C ASP A 81 -24.88 -11.00 -10.88
N ALA A 82 -24.53 -9.75 -10.58
CA ALA A 82 -25.45 -8.62 -10.70
C ALA A 82 -25.90 -8.41 -12.15
N ILE A 83 -24.97 -8.45 -13.12
CA ILE A 83 -25.28 -8.34 -14.56
C ILE A 83 -26.21 -9.47 -14.99
N ALA A 84 -25.94 -10.71 -14.58
CA ALA A 84 -26.78 -11.86 -14.92
C ALA A 84 -28.20 -11.73 -14.36
N ARG A 85 -28.33 -11.25 -13.10
CA ARG A 85 -29.62 -10.98 -12.46
C ARG A 85 -30.41 -9.91 -13.19
N ILE A 86 -29.76 -8.80 -13.56
CA ILE A 86 -30.40 -7.73 -14.34
C ILE A 86 -30.91 -8.29 -15.68
N GLY A 87 -30.09 -9.03 -16.41
CA GLY A 87 -30.50 -9.63 -17.69
C GLY A 87 -31.63 -10.65 -17.57
N ASN A 88 -31.77 -11.34 -16.44
CA ASN A 88 -32.92 -12.20 -16.14
C ASN A 88 -34.20 -11.38 -15.90
N LEU A 89 -34.10 -10.30 -15.12
CA LEU A 89 -35.22 -9.40 -14.83
C LEU A 89 -35.71 -8.70 -16.10
N GLU A 90 -34.81 -8.16 -16.92
CA GLU A 90 -35.17 -7.52 -18.19
C GLU A 90 -35.92 -8.46 -19.13
N ARG A 91 -35.49 -9.72 -19.21
CA ARG A 91 -36.21 -10.76 -19.97
C ARG A 91 -37.61 -10.99 -19.40
N LYS A 92 -37.71 -11.17 -18.08
CA LYS A 92 -39.00 -11.38 -17.41
C LYS A 92 -39.97 -10.23 -17.67
N THR A 93 -39.51 -8.98 -17.58
CA THR A 93 -40.34 -7.79 -17.86
C THR A 93 -40.82 -7.75 -19.31
N LYS A 94 -39.98 -8.09 -20.29
CA LYS A 94 -40.38 -8.16 -21.71
C LYS A 94 -41.41 -9.25 -22.01
N LEU A 95 -41.42 -10.32 -21.21
CA LEU A 95 -42.35 -11.44 -21.32
C LEU A 95 -43.67 -11.21 -20.55
N MET A 96 -43.79 -10.14 -19.77
CA MET A 96 -45.04 -9.79 -19.11
C MET A 96 -45.97 -9.09 -20.12
N PRO A 97 -47.22 -9.58 -20.31
CA PRO A 97 -48.20 -8.86 -21.11
C PRO A 97 -48.49 -7.50 -20.46
N ALA A 98 -48.61 -6.46 -21.27
CA ALA A 98 -49.07 -5.16 -20.78
C ALA A 98 -50.49 -5.32 -20.21
N LEU A 99 -50.66 -4.98 -18.93
CA LEU A 99 -51.98 -4.84 -18.30
C LEU A 99 -52.71 -3.62 -18.84
#